data_AF-A0AAV9HAL3-F1
#
_entry.id   AF-A0AAV9HAL3-F1
#
_cell.length_a   1.000
_cell.length_b   1.000
_cell.length_c   1.000
_cell.angle_alpha   90.00
_cell.angle_beta   90.00
_cell.angle_gamma   90.00
#
_symmetry.space_group_name_H-M   'P 1'
#
loop_
_entity.id
_entity.type
_entity.pdbx_description
1 polymer ?
#
loop_
_entity_poly.entity_id
_entity_poly.type
_entity_poly.pdbx_seq_one_letter_code
_entity_poly.pdbx_strand_id
1 'polypeptide(L)'
;MKYSVVLAGLAATFATPLSASPVEARQAVTFQVNGFTASCSGPPDQCVYAATVTSIPDGDVITATHTLTGFKTFPTSSGFWTTNNTGINIRVIGLPQAYKRVAITDSRVISSPFTYNHVSPAEEWPVVGGYQKYTGPSSFTVQ
;
A
#
# COMPACT_ATOMS: atom_id res chain seq x y z
N MET A 1 26.55 -65.35 -31.89
CA MET A 1 25.91 -65.70 -30.60
C MET A 1 25.80 -64.46 -29.74
N LYS A 2 24.68 -64.35 -29.01
CA LYS A 2 24.37 -63.47 -27.86
C LYS A 2 23.64 -62.13 -28.11
N TYR A 3 22.30 -62.28 -28.08
CA TYR A 3 21.25 -61.58 -27.33
C TYR A 3 20.89 -60.09 -27.56
N SER A 4 19.64 -59.94 -28.02
CA SER A 4 18.74 -58.78 -27.97
C SER A 4 18.40 -58.33 -26.55
N VAL A 5 18.09 -57.04 -26.37
CA VAL A 5 16.89 -56.58 -25.64
C VAL A 5 16.32 -55.35 -26.34
N VAL A 6 15.07 -55.47 -26.81
CA VAL A 6 14.19 -54.36 -27.17
C VAL A 6 13.43 -53.97 -25.91
N LEU A 7 13.24 -52.68 -25.63
CA LEU A 7 12.06 -52.22 -24.90
C LEU A 7 11.52 -50.93 -25.55
N ALA A 8 10.32 -51.05 -26.10
CA ALA A 8 9.46 -49.96 -26.52
C ALA A 8 8.64 -49.42 -25.33
N GLY A 9 8.15 -48.19 -25.47
CA GLY A 9 7.17 -47.57 -24.55
C GLY A 9 7.84 -46.53 -23.66
N LEU A 10 7.39 -45.29 -23.60
CA LEU A 10 6.00 -44.84 -23.57
C LEU A 10 5.91 -43.44 -24.19
N ALA A 11 4.84 -43.19 -24.95
CA ALA A 11 4.37 -41.85 -25.26
C ALA A 11 4.14 -41.09 -23.95
N ALA A 12 4.96 -40.09 -23.66
CA ALA A 12 4.60 -39.04 -22.71
C ALA A 12 3.55 -38.15 -23.40
N THR A 13 2.31 -38.63 -23.29
CA THR A 13 1.08 -37.87 -23.43
C THR A 13 1.25 -36.44 -22.92
N PHE A 14 0.90 -35.48 -23.78
CA PHE A 14 0.30 -34.19 -23.46
C PHE A 14 0.33 -33.84 -21.96
N ALA A 15 1.41 -33.22 -21.51
CA ALA A 15 1.29 -32.29 -20.40
C ALA A 15 0.49 -31.11 -20.94
N THR A 16 -0.83 -31.22 -20.84
CA THR A 16 -1.72 -30.08 -20.83
C THR A 16 -1.11 -29.04 -19.89
N PRO A 17 -0.93 -27.77 -20.28
CA PRO A 17 -0.72 -26.75 -19.27
C PRO A 17 -1.90 -26.89 -18.33
N LEU A 18 -1.63 -27.22 -17.06
CA LEU A 18 -2.61 -27.07 -16.01
C LEU A 18 -3.16 -25.67 -16.20
N SER A 19 -4.44 -25.60 -16.57
CA SER A 19 -5.24 -24.40 -16.43
C SER A 19 -5.06 -24.00 -14.98
N ALA A 20 -4.17 -23.03 -14.75
CA ALA A 20 -4.12 -22.32 -13.50
C ALA A 20 -5.52 -21.77 -13.34
N SER A 21 -6.29 -22.36 -12.45
CA SER A 21 -7.61 -21.88 -12.07
C SER A 21 -7.52 -20.36 -11.88
N PRO A 22 -8.46 -19.53 -12.37
CA PRO A 22 -8.35 -18.06 -12.37
C PRO A 22 -8.26 -17.41 -10.98
N VAL A 23 -8.07 -18.17 -9.91
CA VAL A 23 -8.08 -17.73 -8.51
C VAL A 23 -6.70 -17.24 -8.06
N GLU A 24 -5.62 -17.54 -8.79
CA GLU A 24 -4.24 -17.13 -8.42
C GLU A 24 -3.58 -16.14 -9.38
N ALA A 25 -4.37 -15.41 -10.17
CA ALA A 25 -3.97 -14.10 -10.65
C ALA A 25 -4.68 -13.05 -9.80
N ARG A 26 -4.34 -12.96 -8.51
CA ARG A 26 -4.63 -11.73 -7.74
C ARG A 26 -3.94 -10.62 -8.52
N GLN A 27 -4.69 -9.81 -9.25
CA GLN A 27 -4.15 -8.63 -9.91
C GLN A 27 -3.34 -7.90 -8.83
N ALA A 28 -2.03 -7.76 -9.04
CA ALA A 28 -1.16 -7.05 -8.13
C ALA A 28 -1.56 -5.57 -8.19
N VAL A 29 -2.63 -5.22 -7.49
CA VAL A 29 -3.11 -3.84 -7.44
C VAL A 29 -2.02 -3.06 -6.73
N THR A 30 -1.39 -2.20 -7.47
CA THR A 30 -0.36 -1.31 -6.97
C THR A 30 -0.97 0.06 -6.83
N PHE A 31 -0.67 0.77 -5.75
CA PHE A 31 -1.10 2.14 -5.59
C PHE A 31 0.08 3.08 -5.76
N GLN A 32 0.00 3.96 -6.75
CA GLN A 32 0.94 5.06 -6.89
C GLN A 32 0.44 6.24 -6.06
N VAL A 33 1.17 6.59 -5.02
CA VAL A 33 0.91 7.78 -4.21
C VAL A 33 1.65 8.96 -4.82
N ASN A 34 0.98 10.11 -4.89
CA ASN A 34 1.48 11.37 -5.40
C ASN A 34 1.01 12.53 -4.52
N GLY A 35 1.87 13.54 -4.37
CA GLY A 35 1.56 14.72 -3.56
C GLY A 35 1.30 14.40 -2.09
N PHE A 36 1.92 13.34 -1.55
CA PHE A 36 1.81 12.99 -0.15
C PHE A 36 2.39 14.12 0.72
N THR A 37 1.59 14.57 1.66
CA THR A 37 1.97 15.58 2.65
C THR A 37 1.43 15.19 4.01
N ALA A 38 2.22 15.45 5.04
CA ALA A 38 1.79 15.40 6.43
C ALA A 38 2.51 16.49 7.21
N SER A 39 1.77 17.34 7.91
CA SER A 39 2.37 18.42 8.71
C SER A 39 1.51 18.75 9.91
N CYS A 40 2.13 18.91 11.08
CA CYS A 40 1.51 19.57 12.22
C CYS A 40 1.91 21.05 12.27
N SER A 41 1.02 21.90 12.79
CA SER A 41 1.20 23.35 12.90
C SER A 41 0.33 23.91 14.02
N GLY A 42 0.60 25.13 14.48
CA GLY A 42 -0.30 25.87 15.36
C GLY A 42 -0.10 27.38 15.31
N PRO A 43 -1.00 28.17 15.94
CA PRO A 43 -2.28 27.78 16.55
C PRO A 43 -3.49 27.84 15.58
N PRO A 44 -4.51 26.97 15.72
CA PRO A 44 -4.63 25.88 16.70
C PRO A 44 -3.71 24.70 16.37
N ASP A 45 -3.31 23.95 17.41
CA ASP A 45 -2.53 22.72 17.21
C ASP A 45 -3.33 21.73 16.35
N GLN A 46 -2.83 21.46 15.15
CA GLN A 46 -3.48 20.56 14.19
C GLN A 46 -2.44 19.83 13.35
N CYS A 47 -2.76 18.61 12.96
CA CYS A 47 -2.02 17.83 11.97
C CYS A 47 -2.88 17.59 10.74
N VAL A 48 -2.37 17.99 9.58
CA VAL A 48 -3.03 17.84 8.28
C VAL A 48 -2.28 16.81 7.46
N TYR A 49 -3.03 15.97 6.75
CA TYR A 49 -2.53 14.97 5.83
C TYR A 49 -3.26 15.09 4.51
N ALA A 50 -2.53 14.91 3.40
CA ALA A 50 -3.13 14.83 2.08
C ALA A 50 -2.33 13.92 1.17
N ALA A 51 -3.00 13.25 0.25
CA ALA A 51 -2.38 12.50 -0.84
C ALA A 51 -3.35 12.34 -2.01
N THR A 52 -2.81 12.16 -3.20
CA THR A 52 -3.53 11.61 -4.35
C THR A 52 -2.99 10.21 -4.61
N VAL A 53 -3.87 9.25 -4.83
CA VAL A 53 -3.51 7.86 -5.07
C VAL A 53 -4.09 7.42 -6.39
N THR A 54 -3.28 6.78 -7.22
CA THR A 54 -3.74 6.16 -8.47
C THR A 54 -3.66 4.66 -8.32
N SER A 55 -4.77 3.95 -8.52
CA SER A 55 -4.75 2.49 -8.61
C SER A 55 -4.16 2.04 -9.95
N ILE A 56 -3.35 0.99 -9.93
CA ILE A 56 -2.78 0.36 -11.12
C ILE A 56 -3.19 -1.11 -11.08
N PRO A 57 -3.77 -1.68 -12.14
CA PRO A 57 -3.92 -1.08 -13.48
C PRO A 57 -5.17 -0.23 -13.70
N ASP A 58 -6.13 -0.20 -12.76
CA ASP A 58 -7.47 0.35 -13.01
C ASP A 58 -7.50 1.85 -13.35
N GLY A 59 -6.49 2.61 -12.91
CA GLY A 59 -6.34 4.03 -13.21
C GLY A 59 -7.23 4.96 -12.37
N ASP A 60 -7.87 4.44 -11.32
CA ASP A 60 -8.73 5.25 -10.45
C ASP A 60 -7.89 6.29 -9.71
N VAL A 61 -8.30 7.56 -9.78
CA VAL A 61 -7.66 8.65 -9.06
C VAL A 61 -8.44 8.95 -7.79
N ILE A 62 -7.83 8.65 -6.64
CA ILE A 62 -8.38 8.82 -5.31
C ILE A 62 -7.68 10.00 -4.63
N THR A 63 -8.42 11.03 -4.28
CA THR A 63 -7.92 12.15 -3.47
C THR A 63 -8.29 11.90 -2.01
N ALA A 64 -7.31 12.00 -1.12
CA ALA A 64 -7.49 11.73 0.30
C ALA A 64 -6.95 12.88 1.15
N THR A 65 -7.73 13.28 2.15
CA THR A 65 -7.36 14.32 3.11
C THR A 65 -7.77 13.93 4.51
N HIS A 66 -7.01 14.38 5.51
CA HIS A 66 -7.37 14.19 6.90
C HIS A 66 -6.81 15.30 7.78
N THR A 67 -7.57 15.68 8.80
CA THR A 67 -7.15 16.70 9.77
C THR A 67 -7.46 16.20 11.17
N LEU A 68 -6.46 16.27 12.04
CA LEU A 68 -6.57 16.01 13.47
C LEU A 68 -6.30 17.29 14.23
N THR A 69 -7.08 17.57 15.26
CA THR A 69 -6.93 18.76 16.11
C THR A 69 -6.45 18.37 17.50
N GLY A 70 -5.72 19.28 18.17
CA GLY A 70 -5.14 19.05 19.49
C GLY A 70 -3.78 18.34 19.48
N PHE A 71 -3.11 18.25 18.32
CA PHE A 71 -1.85 17.51 18.16
C PHE A 71 -0.73 18.40 17.62
N LYS A 72 0.44 18.36 18.28
CA LYS A 72 1.70 18.94 17.79
C LYS A 72 2.56 17.93 17.02
N THR A 73 2.35 16.64 17.29
CA THR A 73 3.06 15.52 16.66
C THR A 73 2.07 14.51 16.12
N PHE A 74 2.48 13.71 15.13
CA PHE A 74 1.59 12.71 14.56
C PHE A 74 1.31 11.60 15.58
N PRO A 75 0.04 11.30 15.88
CA PRO A 75 -0.32 10.21 16.79
C PRO A 75 0.11 8.84 16.25
N THR A 76 -0.02 7.80 17.08
CA THR A 76 0.25 6.41 16.71
C THR A 76 -0.63 5.91 15.56
N SER A 77 -1.80 6.52 15.34
CA SER A 77 -2.61 6.30 14.15
C SER A 77 -3.28 7.60 13.77
N SER A 78 -3.23 7.95 12.49
CA SER A 78 -3.94 9.12 11.99
C SER A 78 -5.46 8.91 11.93
N GLY A 79 -5.95 7.67 12.09
CA GLY A 79 -7.33 7.33 11.69
C GLY A 79 -7.49 7.26 10.18
N PHE A 80 -8.71 6.95 9.72
CA PHE A 80 -9.04 6.84 8.30
C PHE A 80 -9.25 8.21 7.67
N TRP A 81 -8.60 8.43 6.53
CA TRP A 81 -8.70 9.67 5.78
C TRP A 81 -10.01 9.73 5.01
N THR A 82 -10.52 10.95 4.81
CA THR A 82 -11.65 11.18 3.92
C THR A 82 -11.17 11.04 2.49
N THR A 83 -11.82 10.19 1.71
CA THR A 83 -11.51 9.94 0.30
C THR A 83 -12.73 10.19 -0.58
N ASN A 84 -12.52 10.44 -1.87
CA ASN A 84 -13.58 10.45 -2.88
C ASN A 84 -14.02 9.04 -3.32
N ASN A 85 -13.51 7.97 -2.68
CA ASN A 85 -13.78 6.59 -3.03
C ASN A 85 -14.06 5.76 -1.76
N THR A 86 -15.29 5.28 -1.59
CA THR A 86 -15.74 4.56 -0.39
C THR A 86 -15.06 3.20 -0.19
N GLY A 87 -14.41 2.66 -1.22
CA GLY A 87 -13.69 1.39 -1.19
C GLY A 87 -12.22 1.51 -0.82
N ILE A 88 -11.66 2.73 -0.79
CA ILE A 88 -10.24 2.96 -0.50
C ILE A 88 -10.11 3.80 0.77
N ASN A 89 -9.36 3.27 1.73
CA ASN A 89 -9.05 3.93 2.98
C ASN A 89 -7.54 4.13 3.12
N ILE A 90 -7.13 5.31 3.59
CA ILE A 90 -5.72 5.66 3.80
C ILE A 90 -5.52 6.06 5.25
N ARG A 91 -4.37 5.69 5.81
CA ARG A 91 -3.96 6.11 7.16
C ARG A 91 -2.44 6.06 7.33
N VAL A 92 -1.94 6.86 8.25
CA VAL A 92 -0.56 6.80 8.75
C VAL A 92 -0.58 6.11 10.11
N ILE A 93 0.28 5.10 10.30
CA ILE A 93 0.41 4.34 11.54
C ILE A 93 1.85 4.45 12.05
N GLY A 94 2.01 4.76 13.33
CA GLY A 94 3.28 4.70 14.02
C GLY A 94 3.74 3.26 14.23
N LEU A 95 5.01 3.02 13.92
CA LEU A 95 5.71 1.77 14.15
C LEU A 95 6.79 1.97 15.23
N PRO A 96 7.39 0.87 15.76
CA PRO A 96 8.55 0.96 16.65
C PRO A 96 9.69 1.78 16.03
N GLN A 97 10.60 2.28 16.87
CA GLN A 97 11.76 3.08 16.44
C GLN A 97 11.39 4.34 15.63
N ALA A 98 10.23 4.94 15.90
CA ALA A 98 9.72 6.14 15.24
C ALA A 98 9.47 6.05 13.73
N TYR A 99 9.52 4.84 13.16
CA TYR A 99 9.07 4.58 11.79
C TYR A 99 7.57 4.88 11.67
N LYS A 100 7.15 5.22 10.45
CA LYS A 100 5.73 5.36 10.12
C LYS A 100 5.39 4.48 8.93
N ARG A 101 4.14 4.02 8.89
CA ARG A 101 3.58 3.23 7.81
C ARG A 101 2.43 3.97 7.19
N VAL A 102 2.54 4.29 5.91
CA VAL A 102 1.40 4.72 5.09
C VAL A 102 0.71 3.44 4.63
N ALA A 103 -0.52 3.24 5.08
CA ALA A 103 -1.31 2.05 4.79
C ALA A 103 -2.52 2.43 3.93
N ILE A 104 -2.69 1.71 2.82
CA ILE A 104 -3.84 1.84 1.93
C ILE A 104 -4.62 0.53 2.00
N THR A 105 -5.86 0.59 2.45
CA THR A 105 -6.76 -0.57 2.51
C THR A 105 -7.76 -0.48 1.38
N ASP A 106 -7.76 -1.49 0.50
CA ASP A 106 -8.75 -1.65 -0.57
C ASP A 106 -9.81 -2.68 -0.14
N SER A 107 -11.02 -2.20 0.13
CA SER A 107 -12.18 -3.03 0.49
C SER A 107 -13.06 -3.41 -0.70
N ARG A 108 -12.70 -3.00 -1.92
CA ARG A 108 -13.38 -3.43 -3.16
C ARG A 108 -13.01 -4.86 -3.55
N VAL A 109 -11.94 -5.39 -2.94
CA VAL A 109 -11.50 -6.77 -3.12
C VAL A 109 -12.57 -7.71 -2.54
N ILE A 110 -13.22 -8.46 -3.44
CA ILE A 110 -14.45 -9.25 -3.20
C ILE A 110 -14.30 -10.31 -2.09
N SER A 111 -13.08 -10.79 -1.81
CA SER A 111 -12.83 -11.87 -0.84
C SER A 111 -12.39 -11.40 0.55
N SER A 112 -11.69 -10.27 0.66
CA SER A 112 -11.26 -9.65 1.92
C SER A 112 -10.55 -8.32 1.64
N PRO A 113 -10.72 -7.28 2.49
CA PRO A 113 -9.94 -6.06 2.36
C PRO A 113 -8.44 -6.34 2.42
N PHE A 114 -7.69 -5.87 1.42
CA PHE A 114 -6.23 -6.00 1.41
C PHE A 114 -5.58 -4.68 1.82
N THR A 115 -4.49 -4.73 2.59
CA THR A 115 -3.75 -3.54 3.04
C THR A 115 -2.34 -3.53 2.48
N TYR A 116 -2.09 -2.54 1.62
CA TYR A 116 -0.80 -2.25 1.00
C TYR A 116 -0.03 -1.27 1.90
N ASN A 117 1.30 -1.42 1.99
CA ASN A 117 2.08 -0.67 2.97
C ASN A 117 3.32 -0.02 2.36
N HIS A 118 3.55 1.24 2.71
CA HIS A 118 4.84 1.91 2.53
C HIS A 118 5.40 2.26 3.92
N VAL A 119 6.59 1.74 4.22
CA VAL A 119 7.29 2.02 5.48
C VAL A 119 8.27 3.16 5.23
N SER A 120 8.04 4.25 5.94
CA SER A 120 8.86 5.46 5.89
C SER A 120 9.74 5.51 7.16
N PRO A 121 11.05 5.75 7.01
CA PRO A 121 11.99 5.73 8.11
C PRO A 121 11.89 6.99 8.97
N ALA A 122 12.40 6.93 10.20
CA ALA A 122 12.20 7.97 11.22
C ALA A 122 12.74 9.35 10.80
N GLU A 123 13.79 9.39 9.99
CA GLU A 123 14.44 10.62 9.53
C GLU A 123 13.52 11.46 8.65
N GLU A 124 12.52 10.85 8.01
CA GLU A 124 11.53 11.57 7.18
C GLU A 124 10.48 12.30 8.03
N TRP A 125 10.46 12.10 9.36
CA TRP A 125 9.45 12.65 10.26
C TRP A 125 10.02 13.58 11.35
N PRO A 126 10.86 14.58 11.00
CA PRO A 126 11.50 15.44 11.99
C PRO A 126 10.50 16.31 12.75
N VAL A 127 10.92 16.76 13.93
CA VAL A 127 10.25 17.82 14.69
C VAL A 127 10.95 19.14 14.38
N VAL A 128 10.22 20.08 13.78
CA VAL A 128 10.74 21.40 13.39
C VAL A 128 9.91 22.47 14.09
N GLY A 129 10.56 23.31 14.91
CA GLY A 129 9.87 24.37 15.65
C GLY A 129 8.83 23.84 16.65
N GLY A 130 9.01 22.62 17.16
CA GLY A 130 8.08 21.96 18.10
C GLY A 130 6.93 21.21 17.44
N TYR A 131 6.84 21.18 16.10
CA TYR A 131 5.81 20.47 15.36
C TYR A 131 6.40 19.41 14.43
N GLN A 132 5.77 18.24 14.36
CA GLN A 132 6.22 17.17 13.47
C GLN A 132 5.84 17.47 12.02
N LYS A 133 6.76 17.21 11.10
CA LYS A 133 6.56 17.37 9.64
C LYS A 133 7.06 16.14 8.91
N TYR A 134 6.42 15.81 7.79
CA TYR A 134 6.96 14.87 6.83
C TYR A 134 7.85 15.59 5.83
N THR A 135 9.02 15.02 5.56
CA THR A 135 10.05 15.57 4.67
C THR A 135 10.58 14.57 3.65
N GLY A 136 10.02 13.35 3.64
CA GLY A 136 10.36 12.33 2.66
C GLY A 136 9.76 12.58 1.28
N PRO A 137 9.83 11.58 0.38
CA PRO A 137 9.31 11.67 -0.98
C PRO A 137 7.80 11.99 -1.01
N SER A 138 7.40 12.96 -1.84
CA SER A 138 5.99 13.26 -2.08
C SER A 138 5.30 12.22 -2.97
N SER A 139 6.06 11.35 -3.63
CA SER A 139 5.55 10.27 -4.48
C SER A 139 6.27 8.96 -4.18
N PHE A 140 5.50 7.88 -4.05
CA PHE A 140 6.02 6.52 -3.81
C PHE A 140 4.97 5.48 -4.17
N THR A 141 5.42 4.24 -4.34
CA THR A 141 4.58 3.11 -4.69
C THR A 141 4.25 2.29 -3.44
N VAL A 142 3.01 1.81 -3.34
CA VAL A 142 2.52 0.98 -2.24
C VAL A 142 2.07 -0.36 -2.83
N GLN A 143 2.60 -1.45 -2.26
CA GLN A 143 2.37 -2.85 -2.66
C GLN A 143 2.15 -3.74 -1.43
#